data_AF-A0A7V2F6H1-F1
#
_entry.id   AF-A0A7V2F6H1-F1
#
_cell.length_a   1.000
_cell.length_b   1.000
_cell.length_c   1.000
_cell.angle_alpha   90.00
_cell.angle_beta   90.00
_cell.angle_gamma   90.00
#
_symmetry.space_group_name_H-M   'P 1'
#
loop_
_entity.id
_entity.type
_entity.pdbx_description
1 polymer ?
#
loop_
_entity_poly.entity_id
_entity_poly.type
_entity_poly.pdbx_seq_one_letter_code
_entity_poly.pdbx_strand_id
1 'polypeptide(L)'
;MRSARTWWLCWGLGWTLSLGLRWAWAQEAELTQLLRRIEAHRQLVWSYHAAWLQQEAARNRFRLPVRPPEPLPLALHVRYPVLAPKAPPASASRTPFALHHYHVVRRYEQAWFQRRFGQDGWAYLGSQGWTPLDTLPTPELRARLQAHFGAPTRTLAETELYQRRPREEYIQFEYWFVLNDSIPLRVLDVNGPFERGIVVASAPRYREQLKQLRAALLDRLITDPRRAAFADYYFQKETDTWYVTGFDGRDFWLRPMRAPRSLQGRPPVISTE
;
A
#
# COMPACT_ATOMS: atom_id res chain seq x y z
N MET A 1 23.25 9.09 86.51
CA MET A 1 23.18 10.57 86.61
C MET A 1 23.99 11.19 85.49
N ARG A 2 23.41 12.16 84.77
CA ARG A 2 24.02 13.06 83.76
C ARG A 2 24.49 12.38 82.46
N SER A 3 24.38 12.94 81.26
CA SER A 3 23.73 14.14 80.73
C SER A 3 23.91 14.10 79.21
N ALA A 4 22.82 14.39 78.49
CA ALA A 4 22.66 15.06 77.19
C ALA A 4 23.91 15.45 76.34
N ARG A 5 23.82 15.22 75.02
CA ARG A 5 24.11 16.24 73.99
C ARG A 5 23.55 15.87 72.61
N THR A 6 22.48 16.56 72.24
CA THR A 6 21.99 16.79 70.88
C THR A 6 23.00 17.65 70.11
N TRP A 7 23.21 17.42 68.81
CA TRP A 7 23.49 18.47 67.81
C TRP A 7 23.02 18.03 66.41
N TRP A 8 22.69 19.04 65.60
CA TRP A 8 21.75 19.05 64.48
C TRP A 8 22.31 18.62 63.10
N LEU A 9 21.37 18.30 62.19
CA LEU A 9 21.34 18.53 60.72
C LEU A 9 22.45 18.00 59.81
N CYS A 10 22.06 17.10 58.89
CA CYS A 10 22.21 17.27 57.44
C CYS A 10 21.46 16.13 56.72
N TRP A 11 20.18 16.33 56.41
CA TRP A 11 19.45 15.52 55.44
C TRP A 11 18.85 16.46 54.41
N GLY A 12 19.65 16.76 53.37
CA GLY A 12 19.22 17.52 52.21
C GLY A 12 19.81 16.89 50.96
N LEU A 13 18.94 16.56 50.01
CA LEU A 13 19.22 16.38 48.58
C LEU A 13 20.07 15.15 48.20
N GLY A 14 19.42 14.02 47.97
CA GLY A 14 20.06 12.90 47.26
C GLY A 14 19.13 11.83 46.69
N TRP A 15 17.86 11.78 47.11
CA TRP A 15 17.01 10.60 46.87
C TRP A 15 15.85 10.78 45.89
N THR A 16 15.70 11.94 45.24
CA THR A 16 14.60 12.16 44.28
C THR A 16 15.03 12.14 42.81
N LEU A 17 16.32 12.28 42.49
CA LEU A 17 16.81 12.25 41.10
C LEU A 17 17.11 10.84 40.57
N SER A 18 17.37 9.86 41.44
CA SER A 18 17.66 8.48 41.02
C SER A 18 16.40 7.65 40.72
N LEU A 19 15.25 7.99 41.32
CA LEU A 19 13.96 7.38 41.02
C LEU A 19 13.36 7.93 39.72
N GLY A 20 13.48 9.24 39.44
CA GLY A 20 13.00 9.81 38.17
C GLY A 20 13.70 9.26 36.94
N LEU A 21 15.04 9.09 36.99
CA LEU A 21 15.78 8.45 35.89
C LEU A 21 15.44 6.96 35.76
N ARG A 22 15.36 6.19 36.85
CA ARG A 22 15.04 4.74 36.73
C ARG A 22 13.63 4.48 36.18
N TRP A 23 12.66 5.37 36.44
CA TRP A 23 11.30 5.25 35.90
C TRP A 23 11.22 5.63 34.41
N ALA A 24 11.92 6.66 33.97
CA ALA A 24 11.98 7.04 32.55
C ALA A 24 12.68 5.96 31.70
N TRP A 25 13.78 5.39 32.20
CA TRP A 25 14.53 4.35 31.48
C TRP A 25 13.80 3.00 31.45
N ALA A 26 13.03 2.67 32.49
CA ALA A 26 12.17 1.48 32.50
C ALA A 26 11.02 1.59 31.50
N GLN A 27 10.38 2.76 31.38
CA GLN A 27 9.36 3.03 30.36
C GLN A 27 9.91 3.01 28.94
N GLU A 28 11.11 3.55 28.72
CA GLU A 28 11.75 3.57 27.40
C GLU A 28 12.24 2.17 26.98
N ALA A 29 12.73 1.37 27.93
CA ALA A 29 13.07 -0.03 27.72
C ALA A 29 11.83 -0.90 27.41
N GLU A 30 10.73 -0.74 28.16
CA GLU A 30 9.46 -1.44 27.88
C GLU A 30 8.88 -1.05 26.52
N LEU A 31 8.90 0.24 26.17
CA LEU A 31 8.43 0.72 24.87
C LEU A 31 9.27 0.15 23.72
N THR A 32 10.60 0.14 23.88
CA THR A 32 11.52 -0.42 22.88
C THR A 32 11.32 -1.93 22.72
N GLN A 33 11.06 -2.64 23.82
CA GLN A 33 10.80 -4.07 23.82
C GLN A 33 9.45 -4.40 23.18
N LEU A 34 8.43 -3.57 23.43
CA LEU A 34 7.10 -3.66 22.80
C LEU A 34 7.17 -3.38 21.30
N LEU A 35 7.91 -2.35 20.87
CA LEU A 35 8.14 -2.04 19.46
C LEU A 35 8.89 -3.17 18.74
N ARG A 36 9.96 -3.71 19.34
CA ARG A 36 10.64 -4.90 18.78
C ARG A 36 9.73 -6.10 18.69
N ARG A 37 8.84 -6.30 19.66
CA ARG A 37 7.87 -7.40 19.63
C ARG A 37 6.85 -7.21 18.52
N ILE A 38 6.32 -6.00 18.35
CA ILE A 38 5.42 -5.66 17.24
C ILE A 38 6.12 -5.87 15.89
N GLU A 39 7.36 -5.44 15.77
CA GLU A 39 8.14 -5.54 14.53
C GLU A 39 8.51 -6.99 14.20
N ALA A 40 8.93 -7.77 15.19
CA ALA A 40 9.16 -9.21 15.04
C ALA A 40 7.86 -9.96 14.72
N HIS A 41 6.72 -9.57 15.32
CA HIS A 41 5.42 -10.16 15.01
C HIS A 41 4.98 -9.82 13.58
N ARG A 42 5.22 -8.57 13.13
CA ARG A 42 5.00 -8.17 11.74
C ARG A 42 5.88 -8.96 10.79
N GLN A 43 7.18 -9.09 11.07
CA GLN A 43 8.10 -9.89 10.23
C GLN A 43 7.69 -11.36 10.16
N LEU A 44 7.19 -11.94 11.26
CA LEU A 44 6.72 -13.32 11.30
C LEU A 44 5.39 -13.51 10.55
N VAL A 45 4.46 -12.58 10.68
CA VAL A 45 3.22 -12.56 9.88
C VAL A 45 3.56 -12.42 8.39
N TRP A 46 4.49 -11.55 8.04
CA TRP A 46 4.93 -11.34 6.66
C TRP A 46 5.69 -12.54 6.09
N SER A 47 6.56 -13.20 6.85
CA SER A 47 7.27 -14.39 6.38
C SER A 47 6.33 -15.57 6.18
N TYR A 48 5.36 -15.74 7.08
CA TYR A 48 4.30 -16.74 6.92
C TYR A 48 3.40 -16.43 5.72
N HIS A 49 3.04 -15.15 5.53
CA HIS A 49 2.26 -14.70 4.39
C HIS A 49 3.00 -14.92 3.06
N ALA A 50 4.30 -14.59 3.00
CA ALA A 50 5.13 -14.81 1.82
C ALA A 50 5.30 -16.30 1.51
N ALA A 51 5.56 -17.13 2.52
CA ALA A 51 5.66 -18.58 2.34
C ALA A 51 4.33 -19.20 1.89
N TRP A 52 3.22 -18.72 2.44
CA TRP A 52 1.88 -19.12 2.02
C TRP A 52 1.60 -18.68 0.58
N LEU A 53 1.88 -17.43 0.21
CA LEU A 53 1.72 -16.94 -1.17
C LEU A 53 2.60 -17.70 -2.17
N GLN A 54 3.84 -18.07 -1.80
CA GLN A 54 4.72 -18.88 -2.64
C GLN A 54 4.19 -20.30 -2.81
N GLN A 55 3.73 -20.93 -1.73
CA GLN A 55 3.14 -22.26 -1.76
C GLN A 55 1.83 -22.28 -2.55
N GLU A 56 1.04 -21.21 -2.43
CA GLU A 56 -0.24 -21.06 -3.09
C GLU A 56 -0.10 -20.70 -4.56
N ALA A 57 0.87 -19.85 -4.92
CA ALA A 57 1.25 -19.59 -6.32
C ALA A 57 1.81 -20.85 -7.01
N ALA A 58 2.49 -21.72 -6.27
CA ALA A 58 2.95 -23.01 -6.76
C ALA A 58 1.81 -24.04 -6.94
N ARG A 59 0.77 -23.98 -6.10
CA ARG A 59 -0.38 -24.89 -6.13
C ARG A 59 -1.49 -24.45 -7.08
N ASN A 60 -1.75 -23.15 -7.16
CA ASN A 60 -2.86 -22.56 -7.87
C ASN A 60 -2.34 -21.50 -8.83
N ARG A 61 -2.30 -21.83 -10.14
CA ARG A 61 -2.20 -20.83 -11.20
C ARG A 61 -3.40 -19.87 -11.12
N PHE A 62 -3.24 -18.77 -10.37
CA PHE A 62 -4.05 -17.54 -10.42
C PHE A 62 -5.52 -17.54 -9.93
N ARG A 63 -5.97 -18.45 -9.07
CA ARG A 63 -7.38 -18.41 -8.58
C ARG A 63 -7.55 -18.61 -7.08
N LEU A 64 -7.06 -17.67 -6.28
CA LEU A 64 -7.54 -17.55 -4.91
C LEU A 64 -8.94 -16.88 -4.91
N PRO A 65 -9.99 -17.54 -4.37
CA PRO A 65 -11.34 -16.99 -4.36
C PRO A 65 -11.37 -15.66 -3.60
N VAL A 66 -12.04 -14.68 -4.19
CA VAL A 66 -12.29 -13.38 -3.57
C VAL A 66 -13.22 -13.61 -2.38
N ARG A 67 -12.70 -13.61 -1.16
CA ARG A 67 -13.51 -13.57 0.06
C ARG A 67 -13.07 -12.39 0.92
N PRO A 68 -14.00 -11.53 1.38
CA PRO A 68 -13.67 -10.57 2.41
C PRO A 68 -13.16 -11.33 3.66
N PRO A 69 -12.25 -10.76 4.44
CA PRO A 69 -11.83 -11.37 5.70
C PRO A 69 -13.06 -11.61 6.57
N GLU A 70 -13.14 -12.81 7.16
CA GLU A 70 -14.24 -13.15 8.07
C GLU A 70 -14.23 -12.15 9.24
N PRO A 71 -15.36 -11.49 9.54
CA PRO A 71 -15.42 -10.55 10.65
C PRO A 71 -15.07 -11.28 11.94
N LEU A 72 -14.20 -10.67 12.76
CA LEU A 72 -13.84 -11.25 14.05
C LEU A 72 -15.12 -11.48 14.89
N PRO A 73 -15.20 -12.60 15.65
CA PRO A 73 -16.32 -12.85 16.55
C PRO A 73 -16.62 -11.64 17.44
N LEU A 74 -17.90 -11.31 17.60
CA LEU A 74 -18.35 -10.15 18.38
C LEU A 74 -17.75 -10.14 19.80
N ALA A 75 -17.59 -11.32 20.39
CA ALA A 75 -16.98 -11.52 21.71
C ALA A 75 -15.54 -10.98 21.82
N LEU A 76 -14.76 -10.97 20.73
CA LEU A 76 -13.41 -10.41 20.73
C LEU A 76 -13.42 -8.87 20.80
N HIS A 77 -14.39 -8.22 20.17
CA HIS A 77 -14.54 -6.76 20.23
C HIS A 77 -14.97 -6.28 21.62
N VAL A 78 -15.79 -7.09 22.34
CA VAL A 78 -16.17 -6.83 23.73
C VAL A 78 -14.96 -6.97 24.66
N ARG A 79 -14.12 -7.99 24.44
CA ARG A 79 -12.93 -8.27 25.26
C ARG A 79 -11.77 -7.30 24.99
N TYR A 80 -11.67 -6.78 23.77
CA TYR A 80 -10.61 -5.86 23.35
C TYR A 80 -11.21 -4.64 22.63
N PRO A 81 -11.61 -3.59 23.38
CA PRO A 81 -12.23 -2.40 22.81
C PRO A 81 -11.32 -1.66 21.81
N VAL A 82 -10.01 -1.84 21.90
CA VAL A 82 -9.03 -1.31 20.93
C VAL A 82 -9.16 -1.93 19.54
N LEU A 83 -9.72 -3.14 19.45
CA LEU A 83 -10.01 -3.83 18.18
C LEU A 83 -11.40 -3.45 17.64
N ALA A 84 -12.23 -2.76 18.42
CA ALA A 84 -13.53 -2.29 17.95
C ALA A 84 -13.33 -1.37 16.74
N PRO A 85 -14.06 -1.58 15.63
CA PRO A 85 -14.01 -0.67 14.51
C PRO A 85 -14.38 0.72 15.01
N LYS A 86 -13.46 1.67 14.88
CA LYS A 86 -13.72 3.07 15.22
C LYS A 86 -14.94 3.50 14.42
N ALA A 87 -15.99 3.93 15.11
CA ALA A 87 -17.21 4.39 14.46
C ALA A 87 -16.80 5.38 13.35
N PRO A 88 -17.27 5.18 12.11
CA PRO A 88 -16.95 6.12 11.05
C PRO A 88 -17.38 7.51 11.51
N PRO A 89 -16.54 8.55 11.31
CA PRO A 89 -16.96 9.91 11.62
C PRO A 89 -18.30 10.17 10.92
N ALA A 90 -19.22 10.85 11.61
CA ALA A 90 -20.53 11.21 11.10
C ALA A 90 -20.39 11.71 9.66
N SER A 91 -21.01 10.97 8.74
CA SER A 91 -20.86 11.11 7.30
C SER A 91 -20.86 12.56 6.85
N ALA A 92 -19.68 13.08 6.47
CA ALA A 92 -19.60 14.26 5.62
C ALA A 92 -20.36 13.91 4.33
N SER A 93 -21.47 14.61 4.10
CA SER A 93 -22.24 14.72 2.86
C SER A 93 -22.03 13.59 1.85
N ARG A 94 -22.94 12.62 1.89
CA ARG A 94 -23.05 11.41 1.06
C ARG A 94 -23.44 11.71 -0.40
N THR A 95 -23.00 12.84 -0.95
CA THR A 95 -23.22 13.17 -2.36
C THR A 95 -22.17 12.42 -3.18
N PRO A 96 -22.57 11.53 -4.11
CA PRO A 96 -21.63 10.89 -5.01
C PRO A 96 -20.90 11.96 -5.84
N PHE A 97 -19.60 11.76 -6.08
CA PHE A 97 -18.83 12.66 -6.93
C PHE A 97 -19.28 12.50 -8.38
N ALA A 98 -19.71 13.59 -9.01
CA ALA A 98 -20.08 13.59 -10.43
C ALA A 98 -18.81 13.70 -11.29
N LEU A 99 -18.41 12.58 -11.90
CA LEU A 99 -17.33 12.54 -12.89
C LEU A 99 -17.92 12.84 -14.28
N HIS A 100 -17.63 14.03 -14.81
CA HIS A 100 -18.09 14.43 -16.14
C HIS A 100 -17.11 14.01 -17.23
N HIS A 101 -15.82 14.18 -16.96
CA HIS A 101 -14.76 13.79 -17.86
C HIS A 101 -13.50 13.42 -17.09
N TYR A 102 -12.64 12.65 -17.73
CA TYR A 102 -11.32 12.30 -17.21
C TYR A 102 -10.32 12.31 -18.36
N HIS A 103 -9.10 12.77 -18.08
CA HIS A 103 -7.97 12.68 -18.98
C HIS A 103 -6.98 11.66 -18.44
N VAL A 104 -6.57 10.70 -19.26
CA VAL A 104 -5.50 9.75 -18.91
C VAL A 104 -4.18 10.36 -19.33
N VAL A 105 -3.34 10.68 -18.35
CA VAL A 105 -2.02 11.28 -18.58
C VAL A 105 -1.11 10.22 -19.17
N ARG A 106 -0.59 10.48 -20.37
CA ARG A 106 0.31 9.57 -21.08
C ARG A 106 1.76 9.79 -20.69
N ARG A 107 2.63 8.86 -21.14
CA ARG A 107 4.07 8.86 -20.83
C ARG A 107 4.73 10.23 -21.06
N TYR A 108 4.43 10.89 -22.17
CA TYR A 108 5.04 12.17 -22.53
C TYR A 108 4.46 13.38 -21.78
N GLU A 109 3.29 13.22 -21.15
CA GLU A 109 2.62 14.27 -20.38
C GLU A 109 3.04 14.28 -18.91
N GLN A 110 3.85 13.30 -18.48
CA GLN A 110 4.29 13.15 -17.09
C GLN A 110 4.93 14.42 -16.52
N ALA A 111 5.84 15.03 -17.28
CA ALA A 111 6.55 16.23 -16.85
C ALA A 111 5.59 17.41 -16.65
N TRP A 112 4.57 17.55 -17.50
CA TRP A 112 3.53 18.56 -17.34
C TRP A 112 2.70 18.29 -16.08
N PHE A 113 2.23 17.05 -15.89
CA PHE A 113 1.42 16.68 -14.75
C PHE A 113 2.14 16.91 -13.42
N GLN A 114 3.42 16.52 -13.34
CA GLN A 114 4.26 16.75 -12.17
C GLN A 114 4.48 18.23 -11.89
N ARG A 115 4.78 19.04 -12.91
CA ARG A 115 4.91 20.50 -12.73
C ARG A 115 3.62 21.12 -12.22
N ARG A 116 2.47 20.68 -12.74
CA ARG A 116 1.15 21.26 -12.44
C ARG A 116 0.57 20.84 -11.08
N PHE A 117 0.81 19.59 -10.68
CA PHE A 117 0.11 18.94 -9.56
C PHE A 117 1.04 18.29 -8.53
N GLY A 118 2.33 18.12 -8.82
CA GLY A 118 3.25 17.36 -7.98
C GLY A 118 3.85 18.10 -6.79
N GLN A 119 3.57 19.40 -6.62
CA GLN A 119 4.23 20.26 -5.62
C GLN A 119 3.71 20.02 -4.20
N ASP A 120 2.42 19.71 -4.04
CA ASP A 120 1.75 19.68 -2.74
C ASP A 120 1.80 18.30 -2.05
N GLY A 121 2.56 17.34 -2.61
CA GLY A 121 2.55 15.95 -2.15
C GLY A 121 1.27 15.18 -2.50
N TRP A 122 1.10 14.00 -1.88
CA TRP A 122 0.00 13.07 -2.20
C TRP A 122 -0.69 12.57 -0.92
N ALA A 123 -2.02 12.65 -0.89
CA ALA A 123 -2.84 11.95 0.09
C ALA A 123 -3.31 10.61 -0.48
N TYR A 124 -3.13 9.56 0.31
CA TYR A 124 -3.49 8.19 -0.06
C TYR A 124 -4.79 7.79 0.64
N LEU A 125 -5.58 6.98 -0.05
CA LEU A 125 -6.74 6.33 0.55
C LEU A 125 -6.25 5.26 1.53
N GLY A 126 -6.48 5.47 2.82
CA GLY A 126 -6.15 4.49 3.86
C GLY A 126 -7.05 3.25 3.83
N SER A 127 -6.72 2.25 4.64
CA SER A 127 -7.36 0.92 4.74
C SER A 127 -8.74 0.90 5.44
N GLN A 128 -9.52 1.96 5.29
CA GLN A 128 -10.81 2.13 5.98
C GLN A 128 -11.94 1.41 5.21
N GLY A 129 -11.98 0.09 5.34
CA GLY A 129 -12.98 -0.81 4.75
C GLY A 129 -12.51 -1.47 3.46
N TRP A 130 -12.97 -2.70 3.21
CA TRP A 130 -12.65 -3.48 2.02
C TRP A 130 -13.76 -3.32 0.97
N THR A 131 -13.41 -2.87 -0.23
CA THR A 131 -14.29 -2.87 -1.40
C THR A 131 -13.98 -4.06 -2.30
N PRO A 132 -14.87 -4.46 -3.23
CA PRO A 132 -14.56 -5.50 -4.22
C PRO A 132 -13.26 -5.22 -5.00
N LEU A 133 -12.92 -3.95 -5.19
CA LEU A 133 -11.69 -3.56 -5.86
C LEU A 133 -10.43 -3.87 -5.03
N ASP A 134 -10.52 -3.79 -3.69
CA ASP A 134 -9.40 -4.12 -2.78
C ASP A 134 -9.13 -5.63 -2.71
N THR A 135 -10.09 -6.45 -3.13
CA THR A 135 -10.01 -7.90 -3.03
C THR A 135 -9.71 -8.57 -4.36
N LEU A 136 -9.65 -7.84 -5.48
CA LEU A 136 -9.26 -8.41 -6.77
C LEU A 136 -7.73 -8.61 -6.85
N PRO A 137 -7.26 -9.69 -7.48
CA PRO A 137 -5.84 -9.86 -7.80
C PRO A 137 -5.31 -8.68 -8.60
N THR A 138 -4.12 -8.20 -8.27
CA THR A 138 -3.49 -7.08 -8.98
C THR A 138 -3.36 -7.31 -10.49
N PRO A 139 -2.98 -8.50 -11.00
CA PRO A 139 -2.94 -8.74 -12.45
C PRO A 139 -4.29 -8.57 -13.14
N GLU A 140 -5.38 -8.97 -12.47
CA GLU A 140 -6.75 -8.79 -12.98
C GLU A 140 -7.10 -7.30 -13.04
N LEU A 141 -6.82 -6.54 -11.98
CA LEU A 141 -7.00 -5.09 -11.97
C LEU A 141 -6.17 -4.41 -13.06
N ARG A 142 -4.93 -4.83 -13.24
CA ARG A 142 -4.01 -4.32 -14.26
C ARG A 142 -4.52 -4.57 -15.69
N ALA A 143 -5.11 -5.73 -15.97
CA ALA A 143 -5.74 -6.05 -17.26
C ALA A 143 -7.01 -5.23 -17.51
N ARG A 144 -7.83 -5.00 -16.48
CA ARG A 144 -9.03 -4.16 -16.59
C ARG A 144 -8.68 -2.69 -16.77
N LEU A 145 -7.69 -2.19 -16.03
CA LEU A 145 -7.14 -0.85 -16.23
C LEU A 145 -6.61 -0.68 -17.66
N GLN A 146 -5.91 -1.69 -18.19
CA GLN A 146 -5.45 -1.68 -19.59
C GLN A 146 -6.62 -1.56 -20.57
N ALA A 147 -7.71 -2.31 -20.34
CA ALA A 147 -8.87 -2.32 -21.23
C ALA A 147 -9.63 -0.98 -21.22
N HIS A 148 -9.73 -0.35 -20.05
CA HIS A 148 -10.49 0.88 -19.87
C HIS A 148 -9.70 2.16 -20.14
N PHE A 149 -8.40 2.15 -19.84
CA PHE A 149 -7.57 3.36 -19.85
C PHE A 149 -6.34 3.24 -20.78
N GLY A 150 -6.10 2.08 -21.36
CA GLY A 150 -4.94 1.81 -22.20
C GLY A 150 -3.67 1.58 -21.38
N ALA A 151 -2.52 1.86 -21.96
CA ALA A 151 -1.23 1.70 -21.30
C ALA A 151 -1.10 2.58 -20.03
N PRO A 152 -0.46 2.08 -18.94
CA PRO A 152 -0.09 2.89 -17.78
C PRO A 152 0.72 4.11 -18.18
N THR A 153 0.61 5.18 -17.39
CA THR A 153 1.45 6.37 -17.51
C THR A 153 2.93 6.02 -17.32
N ARG A 154 3.21 5.14 -16.35
CA ARG A 154 4.55 4.68 -16.00
C ARG A 154 4.50 3.23 -15.49
N THR A 155 5.51 2.44 -15.81
CA THR A 155 5.78 1.13 -15.23
C THR A 155 7.23 1.04 -14.78
N LEU A 156 7.61 -0.10 -14.21
CA LEU A 156 9.01 -0.40 -13.90
C LEU A 156 9.93 -0.27 -15.13
N ALA A 157 9.42 -0.55 -16.34
CA ALA A 157 10.13 -0.42 -17.60
C ALA A 157 10.55 1.02 -17.94
N GLU A 158 9.81 2.01 -17.44
CA GLU A 158 10.11 3.43 -17.63
C GLU A 158 10.85 4.04 -16.43
N THR A 159 11.24 3.22 -15.45
CA THR A 159 12.06 3.66 -14.32
C THR A 159 13.52 3.37 -14.61
N GLU A 160 14.37 4.37 -14.45
CA GLU A 160 15.82 4.18 -14.51
C GLU A 160 16.26 3.32 -13.31
N LEU A 161 16.40 2.01 -13.51
CA LEU A 161 16.77 1.05 -12.46
C LEU A 161 18.07 1.40 -11.72
N TYR A 162 18.93 2.22 -12.34
CA TYR A 162 20.26 2.56 -11.83
C TYR A 162 20.36 3.97 -11.25
N GLN A 163 19.33 4.81 -11.36
CA GLN A 163 19.22 6.01 -10.54
C GLN A 163 18.81 5.59 -9.14
N ARG A 164 19.76 5.05 -8.35
CA ARG A 164 19.81 4.79 -6.89
C ARG A 164 18.52 5.01 -6.06
N ARG A 165 17.35 4.61 -6.55
CA ARG A 165 16.14 4.58 -5.76
C ARG A 165 16.33 3.45 -4.77
N PRO A 166 16.02 3.66 -3.48
CA PRO A 166 15.95 2.56 -2.55
C PRO A 166 15.12 1.45 -3.19
N ARG A 167 15.57 0.19 -3.07
CA ARG A 167 14.84 -0.99 -3.58
C ARG A 167 13.41 -1.12 -2.99
N GLU A 168 13.06 -0.22 -2.07
CA GLU A 168 11.82 -0.07 -1.31
C GLU A 168 10.73 0.72 -2.02
N GLU A 169 11.02 1.34 -3.18
CA GLU A 169 10.08 2.22 -3.88
C GLU A 169 9.68 1.72 -5.29
N TYR A 170 9.76 0.42 -5.57
CA TYR A 170 9.37 -0.11 -6.88
C TYR A 170 7.84 -0.16 -7.02
N ILE A 171 7.30 0.95 -7.53
CA ILE A 171 5.92 0.99 -8.03
C ILE A 171 5.89 0.25 -9.36
N GLN A 172 5.06 -0.79 -9.45
CA GLN A 172 5.03 -1.70 -10.59
C GLN A 172 4.40 -1.03 -11.81
N PHE A 173 3.27 -0.36 -11.59
CA PHE A 173 2.64 0.50 -12.58
C PHE A 173 1.91 1.67 -11.92
N GLU A 174 1.74 2.71 -12.72
CA GLU A 174 1.02 3.92 -12.37
C GLU A 174 0.14 4.39 -13.52
N TYR A 175 -1.12 4.66 -13.21
CA TYR A 175 -2.01 5.45 -14.04
C TYR A 175 -2.22 6.80 -13.38
N TRP A 176 -2.00 7.86 -14.14
CA TRP A 176 -2.25 9.22 -13.70
C TRP A 176 -3.43 9.77 -14.49
N PHE A 177 -4.30 10.49 -13.78
CA PHE A 177 -5.51 11.06 -14.33
C PHE A 177 -5.65 12.51 -13.90
N VAL A 178 -6.33 13.28 -14.75
CA VAL A 178 -6.93 14.55 -14.37
C VAL A 178 -8.43 14.39 -14.49
N LEU A 179 -9.14 14.49 -13.36
CA LEU A 179 -10.60 14.41 -13.31
C LEU A 179 -11.18 15.81 -13.28
N ASN A 180 -12.27 16.03 -14.02
CA ASN A 180 -12.93 17.33 -14.11
C ASN A 180 -11.91 18.51 -14.27
N ASP A 181 -10.94 18.33 -15.18
CA ASP A 181 -9.87 19.25 -15.61
C ASP A 181 -8.88 19.74 -14.54
N SER A 182 -9.09 19.39 -13.27
CA SER A 182 -8.41 20.07 -12.15
C SER A 182 -8.02 19.17 -10.99
N ILE A 183 -8.53 17.94 -10.95
CA ILE A 183 -8.31 17.02 -9.84
C ILE A 183 -7.28 15.96 -10.26
N PRO A 184 -6.03 16.02 -9.77
CA PRO A 184 -5.04 15.00 -10.06
C PRO A 184 -5.38 13.73 -9.28
N LEU A 185 -5.38 12.58 -9.96
CA LEU A 185 -5.54 11.27 -9.35
C LEU A 185 -4.43 10.34 -9.83
N ARG A 186 -3.83 9.57 -8.91
CA ARG A 186 -2.91 8.48 -9.22
C ARG A 186 -3.50 7.16 -8.75
N VAL A 187 -3.39 6.16 -9.60
CA VAL A 187 -3.75 4.77 -9.31
C VAL A 187 -2.50 3.95 -9.53
N LEU A 188 -2.03 3.27 -8.50
CA LEU A 188 -0.71 2.64 -8.51
C LEU A 188 -0.72 1.29 -7.80
N ASP A 189 0.19 0.44 -8.22
CA ASP A 189 0.46 -0.84 -7.57
C ASP A 189 1.87 -0.83 -6.97
N VAL A 190 1.94 -1.08 -5.67
CA VAL A 190 3.18 -1.20 -4.89
C VAL A 190 3.47 -2.63 -4.45
N ASN A 191 2.52 -3.55 -4.64
CA ASN A 191 2.56 -4.89 -4.07
C ASN A 191 2.88 -5.95 -5.14
N GLY A 192 2.51 -5.71 -6.40
CA GLY A 192 2.84 -6.60 -7.51
C GLY A 192 1.84 -7.74 -7.73
N PRO A 193 2.20 -8.70 -8.60
CA PRO A 193 1.28 -9.67 -9.17
C PRO A 193 0.83 -10.77 -8.20
N PHE A 194 1.47 -10.89 -7.04
CA PHE A 194 1.11 -11.86 -6.00
C PHE A 194 0.01 -11.36 -5.06
N GLU A 195 -0.30 -10.07 -5.14
CA GLU A 195 -1.08 -9.37 -4.14
C GLU A 195 -2.43 -8.90 -4.72
N ARG A 196 -3.15 -8.10 -3.93
CA ARG A 196 -4.48 -7.62 -4.26
C ARG A 196 -4.61 -6.12 -4.10
N GLY A 197 -5.60 -5.59 -4.81
CA GLY A 197 -5.97 -4.19 -4.73
C GLY A 197 -4.97 -3.27 -5.42
N ILE A 198 -5.27 -1.98 -5.36
CA ILE A 198 -4.45 -0.91 -5.90
C ILE A 198 -4.58 0.30 -4.98
N VAL A 199 -3.51 1.09 -4.91
CA VAL A 199 -3.48 2.31 -4.13
C VAL A 199 -4.03 3.46 -4.98
N VAL A 200 -4.89 4.27 -4.38
CA VAL A 200 -5.40 5.50 -4.99
C VAL A 200 -4.91 6.69 -4.19
N ALA A 201 -4.39 7.70 -4.90
CA ALA A 201 -3.87 8.93 -4.32
C ALA A 201 -4.35 10.17 -5.07
N SER A 202 -4.47 11.29 -4.37
CA SER A 202 -4.79 12.61 -4.95
C SER A 202 -4.03 13.71 -4.21
N ALA A 203 -4.17 14.96 -4.64
CA ALA A 203 -3.62 16.10 -3.89
C ALA A 203 -4.26 16.18 -2.48
N PRO A 204 -3.52 16.63 -1.45
CA PRO A 204 -4.00 16.59 -0.06
C PRO A 204 -5.36 17.27 0.18
N ARG A 205 -5.67 18.33 -0.57
CA ARG A 205 -6.97 19.01 -0.50
C ARG A 205 -8.18 18.13 -0.82
N TYR A 206 -7.97 16.99 -1.51
CA TYR A 206 -9.01 16.03 -1.86
C TYR A 206 -9.05 14.81 -0.93
N ARG A 207 -8.31 14.82 0.18
CA ARG A 207 -8.22 13.69 1.13
C ARG A 207 -9.59 13.15 1.56
N GLU A 208 -10.51 14.05 1.92
CA GLU A 208 -11.84 13.67 2.38
C GLU A 208 -12.75 13.16 1.26
N GLN A 209 -12.40 13.44 -0.01
CA GLN A 209 -13.16 13.06 -1.20
C GLN A 209 -12.58 11.82 -1.91
N LEU A 210 -11.45 11.28 -1.44
CA LEU A 210 -10.71 10.22 -2.14
C LEU A 210 -11.54 8.94 -2.32
N LYS A 211 -12.44 8.63 -1.39
CA LYS A 211 -13.36 7.49 -1.51
C LYS A 211 -14.33 7.69 -2.67
N GLN A 212 -14.93 8.88 -2.78
CA GLN A 212 -15.87 9.23 -3.84
C GLN A 212 -15.17 9.33 -5.20
N LEU A 213 -13.98 9.92 -5.26
CA LEU A 213 -13.16 10.00 -6.48
C LEU A 213 -12.77 8.61 -6.99
N ARG A 214 -12.34 7.72 -6.08
CA ARG A 214 -12.04 6.32 -6.39
C ARG A 214 -13.25 5.62 -6.99
N ALA A 215 -14.40 5.69 -6.32
CA ALA A 215 -15.63 5.03 -6.79
C ALA A 215 -16.04 5.57 -8.18
N ALA A 216 -16.10 6.89 -8.33
CA ALA A 216 -16.53 7.53 -9.57
C ALA A 216 -15.66 7.15 -10.79
N LEU A 217 -14.35 6.97 -10.60
CA LEU A 217 -13.46 6.55 -11.68
C LEU A 217 -13.44 5.02 -11.86
N LEU A 218 -13.29 4.25 -10.77
CA LEU A 218 -12.88 2.85 -10.82
C LEU A 218 -14.01 1.84 -10.66
N ASP A 219 -15.24 2.24 -10.30
CA ASP A 219 -16.37 1.31 -10.22
C ASP A 219 -16.64 0.63 -11.57
N ARG A 220 -16.28 1.27 -12.69
CA ARG A 220 -16.33 0.68 -14.03
C ARG A 220 -15.49 -0.58 -14.19
N LEU A 221 -14.42 -0.73 -13.39
CA LEU A 221 -13.60 -1.94 -13.40
C LEU A 221 -14.36 -3.12 -12.81
N ILE A 222 -15.39 -2.87 -12.00
CA ILE A 222 -16.23 -3.91 -11.39
C ILE A 222 -17.46 -4.18 -12.27
N THR A 223 -18.12 -3.11 -12.74
CA THR A 223 -19.36 -3.23 -13.52
C THR A 223 -19.14 -3.70 -14.96
N ASP A 224 -18.00 -3.36 -15.56
CA ASP A 224 -17.57 -3.84 -16.88
C ASP A 224 -16.18 -4.50 -16.73
N PRO A 225 -16.12 -5.81 -16.43
CA PRO A 225 -14.89 -6.53 -16.13
C PRO A 225 -14.09 -6.91 -17.40
N ARG A 226 -14.20 -6.15 -18.49
CA ARG A 226 -13.39 -6.37 -19.70
C ARG A 226 -11.90 -6.25 -19.41
N ARG A 227 -11.11 -7.02 -20.13
CA ARG A 227 -9.66 -7.15 -19.94
C ARG A 227 -8.94 -6.96 -21.27
N ALA A 228 -7.76 -6.38 -21.21
CA ALA A 228 -6.86 -6.25 -22.35
C ALA A 228 -5.49 -6.81 -22.00
N ALA A 229 -4.85 -7.38 -23.01
CA ALA A 229 -3.57 -8.03 -22.85
C ALA A 229 -2.48 -7.01 -22.44
N PHE A 230 -1.57 -7.45 -21.58
CA PHE A 230 -0.46 -6.63 -21.11
C PHE A 230 0.73 -7.51 -20.71
N ALA A 231 1.91 -6.92 -20.66
CA ALA A 231 3.10 -7.51 -20.10
C ALA A 231 3.90 -6.42 -19.37
N ASP A 232 4.35 -6.69 -18.16
CA ASP A 232 5.13 -5.78 -17.32
C ASP A 232 6.29 -6.54 -16.66
N TYR A 233 7.34 -5.80 -16.29
CA TYR A 233 8.37 -6.31 -15.39
C TYR A 233 7.90 -6.21 -13.95
N TYR A 234 8.25 -7.20 -13.16
CA TYR A 234 8.02 -7.22 -11.72
C TYR A 234 9.32 -7.59 -11.01
N PHE A 235 9.65 -6.85 -9.94
CA PHE A 235 10.79 -7.16 -9.08
C PHE A 235 10.29 -7.45 -7.67
N GLN A 236 10.55 -8.67 -7.21
CA GLN A 236 10.24 -9.11 -5.84
C GLN A 236 11.44 -8.83 -4.95
N LYS A 237 11.28 -7.91 -4.00
CA LYS A 237 12.36 -7.47 -3.12
C LYS A 237 12.81 -8.59 -2.16
N GLU A 238 11.85 -9.35 -1.63
CA GLU A 238 12.06 -10.34 -0.57
C GLU A 238 12.99 -11.48 -1.01
N THR A 239 12.94 -11.82 -2.29
CA THR A 239 13.68 -12.92 -2.91
C THR A 239 14.74 -12.43 -3.90
N ASP A 240 14.93 -11.12 -4.03
CA ASP A 240 15.78 -10.48 -5.04
C ASP A 240 15.56 -11.04 -6.46
N THR A 241 14.30 -11.36 -6.78
CA THR A 241 13.95 -12.10 -8.01
C THR A 241 13.20 -11.22 -9.00
N TRP A 242 13.65 -11.28 -10.25
CA TRP A 242 12.99 -10.62 -11.37
C TRP A 242 11.99 -11.54 -12.03
N TYR A 243 10.88 -10.95 -12.47
CA TYR A 243 9.83 -11.63 -13.21
C TYR A 243 9.38 -10.80 -14.40
N VAL A 244 8.84 -11.50 -15.39
CA VAL A 244 7.90 -10.91 -16.36
C VAL A 244 6.52 -11.45 -16.02
N THR A 245 5.52 -10.56 -15.96
CA THR A 245 4.13 -10.92 -15.69
C THR A 245 3.22 -10.32 -16.74
N GLY A 246 2.07 -10.94 -16.98
CA GLY A 246 1.12 -10.41 -17.94
C GLY A 246 -0.18 -11.18 -18.04
N PHE A 247 -0.98 -10.74 -19.00
CA PHE A 247 -2.22 -11.36 -19.44
C PHE A 247 -2.17 -11.40 -20.96
N ASP A 248 -2.35 -12.58 -21.57
CA ASP A 248 -2.28 -12.75 -23.02
C ASP A 248 -3.64 -12.58 -23.74
N GLY A 249 -4.70 -12.27 -22.99
CA GLY A 249 -6.08 -12.22 -23.48
C GLY A 249 -6.93 -13.40 -22.99
N ARG A 250 -6.30 -14.48 -22.52
CA ARG A 250 -6.97 -15.67 -21.98
C ARG A 250 -6.49 -15.98 -20.57
N ASP A 251 -5.18 -16.06 -20.37
CA ASP A 251 -4.55 -16.52 -19.14
C ASP A 251 -3.55 -15.50 -18.57
N PHE A 252 -3.48 -15.47 -17.24
CA PHE A 252 -2.44 -14.73 -16.52
C PHE A 252 -1.18 -15.59 -16.42
N TRP A 253 -0.04 -14.92 -16.52
CA TRP A 253 1.26 -15.59 -16.44
C TRP A 253 2.26 -14.78 -15.63
N LEU A 254 3.20 -15.51 -15.06
CA LEU A 254 4.33 -14.99 -14.31
C LEU A 254 5.51 -15.93 -14.54
N ARG A 255 6.64 -15.39 -15.00
CA ARG A 255 7.83 -16.18 -15.30
C ARG A 255 9.06 -15.52 -14.66
N PRO A 256 9.84 -16.26 -13.87
CA PRO A 256 11.10 -15.73 -13.36
C PRO A 256 12.03 -15.42 -14.54
N MET A 257 12.83 -14.37 -14.41
CA MET A 257 13.85 -13.98 -15.37
C MET A 257 15.13 -13.62 -14.65
N ARG A 258 16.24 -13.62 -15.40
CA ARG A 258 17.49 -13.04 -14.90
C ARG A 258 17.32 -11.52 -14.78
N ALA A 259 17.99 -10.93 -13.80
CA ALA A 259 18.03 -9.48 -13.65
C ALA A 259 18.45 -8.81 -14.98
N PRO A 260 17.64 -7.87 -15.49
CA PRO A 260 17.95 -7.22 -16.75
C PRO A 260 19.15 -6.27 -16.55
N ARG A 261 20.12 -6.32 -17.48
CA ARG A 261 21.24 -5.34 -17.51
C ARG A 261 20.76 -3.91 -17.80
N SER A 262 19.63 -3.80 -18.49
CA SER A 262 18.91 -2.55 -18.76
C SER A 262 17.46 -2.90 -19.13
N LEU A 263 16.51 -2.03 -18.80
CA LEU A 263 15.13 -2.15 -19.29
C LEU A 263 15.00 -1.37 -20.60
N GLN A 264 14.70 -2.06 -21.69
CA GLN A 264 14.59 -1.46 -23.03
C GLN A 264 13.15 -1.02 -23.36
N GLY A 265 12.39 -0.61 -22.35
CA GLY A 265 10.95 -0.41 -22.46
C GLY A 265 10.16 -1.65 -22.06
N ARG A 266 8.85 -1.65 -22.30
CA ARG A 266 7.94 -2.70 -21.79
C ARG A 266 8.20 -4.03 -22.50
N PRO A 267 8.06 -5.15 -21.79
CA PRO A 267 8.16 -6.45 -22.43
C PRO A 267 7.01 -6.62 -23.45
N PRO A 268 7.22 -7.39 -24.53
CA PRO A 268 6.17 -7.67 -25.48
C PRO A 268 5.07 -8.51 -24.82
N VAL A 269 3.82 -8.30 -25.26
CA VAL A 269 2.72 -9.22 -24.92
C VAL A 269 2.97 -10.50 -25.70
N ILE A 270 3.35 -11.55 -25.00
CA ILE A 270 3.54 -12.87 -25.61
C ILE A 270 2.16 -13.53 -25.66
N SER A 271 1.60 -13.68 -26.86
CA SER A 271 0.46 -14.56 -27.10
C SER A 271 0.94 -16.00 -27.02
N THR A 272 0.41 -16.76 -26.07
CA THR A 272 0.60 -18.22 -26.07
C THR A 272 -0.36 -18.80 -27.10
N GLU A 273 0.15 -19.16 -28.28
CA GLU A 273 -0.59 -19.97 -29.27
C GLU A 273 -0.88 -21.38 -28.73
#